data_AF-A0AAV5NP62-F1
#
_entry.id   AF-A0AAV5NP62-F1
#
_cell.length_a   1.000
_cell.length_b   1.000
_cell.length_c   1.000
_cell.angle_alpha   90.00
_cell.angle_beta   90.00
_cell.angle_gamma   90.00
#
_symmetry.space_group_name_H-M   'P 1'
#
loop_
_entity.id
_entity.type
_entity.pdbx_description
1 polymer ?
#
loop_
_entity_poly.entity_id
_entity_poly.type
_entity_poly.pdbx_seq_one_letter_code
_entity_poly.pdbx_strand_id
1 'polypeptide(L)'
;MKTLKALLITALVSVSFSSLATPELTFLSAKQSAKELGKNDAFMRRLSQFDMEARMKTEDHIIKPEFRRFVRANTLDWTAEDKAKVQDVYTNLQKELSKYPLDLPKEIKMILTTGKEEGTAAYTRGKAIILQRNKLELGIELKRIMAHEIFHIYTRLNSAKKDELYQSIGFQHVGEIEFPDDLEDRKITNPDAPVNDYAIKVGLNNEQVWAMPILYSVSEKYDLKKGGEFFNYLQFKFLVVADKNGEWTYDDDEPVIVDRAKLTGFFEQVGTNTNYIIHPEEILADNFALLMLRSPVVNSPEVIERMKAILSQ
;
A
#
# COMPACT_ATOMS: atom_id res chain seq x y z
N MET A 1 51.88 -31.02 39.56
CA MET A 1 50.43 -31.21 39.37
C MET A 1 49.70 -30.01 39.98
N LYS A 2 49.30 -29.02 39.18
CA LYS A 2 48.42 -27.93 39.61
C LYS A 2 47.17 -27.99 38.73
N THR A 3 46.03 -28.24 39.36
CA THR A 3 44.71 -28.36 38.76
C THR A 3 44.17 -26.99 38.39
N LEU A 4 43.90 -26.77 37.10
CA LEU A 4 43.23 -25.56 36.61
C LEU A 4 41.71 -25.81 36.66
N LYS A 5 41.00 -25.12 37.56
CA LYS A 5 39.53 -25.10 37.57
C LYS A 5 39.06 -24.16 36.47
N ALA A 6 38.43 -24.71 35.43
CA ALA A 6 37.71 -23.92 34.43
C ALA A 6 36.41 -23.38 35.05
N LEU A 7 36.29 -22.06 35.10
CA LEU A 7 35.08 -21.35 35.52
C LEU A 7 34.18 -21.19 34.28
N LEU A 8 33.08 -21.94 34.21
CA LEU A 8 32.09 -21.79 33.14
C LEU A 8 31.22 -20.57 33.49
N ILE A 9 31.39 -19.46 32.76
CA ILE A 9 30.51 -18.29 32.87
C ILE A 9 29.36 -18.49 31.88
N THR A 10 28.19 -18.86 32.39
CA THR A 10 26.93 -18.83 31.63
C THR A 10 26.49 -17.38 31.49
N ALA A 11 26.69 -16.79 30.31
CA ALA A 11 26.11 -15.51 29.97
C ALA A 11 24.58 -15.70 29.80
N LEU A 12 23.80 -15.19 30.76
CA LEU A 12 22.37 -14.96 30.54
C LEU A 12 22.23 -13.83 29.52
N VAL A 13 21.93 -14.19 28.27
CA VAL A 13 21.41 -13.24 27.29
C VAL A 13 19.99 -12.89 27.72
N SER A 14 19.83 -11.76 28.39
CA SER A 14 18.51 -11.17 28.60
C SER A 14 18.03 -10.61 27.26
N VAL A 15 17.18 -11.37 26.57
CA VAL A 15 16.43 -10.84 25.44
C VAL A 15 15.48 -9.80 26.02
N SER A 16 15.85 -8.53 25.92
CA SER A 16 14.94 -7.43 26.18
C SER A 16 13.87 -7.48 25.09
N PHE A 17 12.71 -8.05 25.41
CA PHE A 17 11.49 -7.81 24.65
C PHE A 17 11.24 -6.31 24.72
N SER A 18 11.63 -5.57 23.68
CA SER A 18 11.14 -4.21 23.51
C SER A 18 9.63 -4.31 23.46
N SER A 19 8.93 -3.69 24.42
CA SER A 19 7.48 -3.61 24.37
C SER A 19 7.12 -2.93 23.06
N LEU A 20 6.42 -3.63 22.18
CA LEU A 20 5.95 -3.06 20.93
C LEU A 20 5.14 -1.79 21.24
N ALA A 21 5.42 -0.73 20.50
CA ALA A 21 4.78 0.54 20.74
C ALA A 21 3.32 0.48 20.30
N THR A 22 2.40 0.91 21.18
CA THR A 22 1.05 1.27 20.76
C THR A 22 1.12 2.67 20.17
N PRO A 23 0.80 2.88 18.88
CA PRO A 23 0.90 4.20 18.27
C PRO A 23 -0.05 5.20 18.91
N GLU A 24 0.41 6.45 19.03
CA GLU A 24 -0.46 7.60 19.29
C GLU A 24 -0.83 8.29 17.97
N LEU A 25 -2.07 8.78 17.87
CA LEU A 25 -2.49 9.56 16.71
C LEU A 25 -2.11 11.04 16.90
N THR A 26 -1.33 11.56 15.96
CA THR A 26 -0.98 12.99 15.91
C THR A 26 -1.72 13.67 14.77
N PHE A 27 -2.72 14.48 15.11
CA PHE A 27 -3.54 15.22 14.16
C PHE A 27 -2.85 16.51 13.70
N LEU A 28 -2.41 16.55 12.45
CA LEU A 28 -1.70 17.70 11.87
C LEU A 28 -2.67 18.80 11.43
N SER A 29 -2.36 20.07 11.74
CA SER A 29 -3.05 21.22 11.14
C SER A 29 -2.88 21.25 9.62
N ALA A 30 -3.72 21.99 8.90
CA ALA A 30 -3.62 22.18 7.46
C ALA A 30 -2.20 22.62 7.05
N LYS A 31 -1.61 23.57 7.78
CA LYS A 31 -0.23 24.06 7.53
C LYS A 31 0.83 22.98 7.71
N GLN A 32 0.72 22.14 8.76
CA GLN A 32 1.65 21.03 8.98
C GLN A 32 1.47 19.94 7.93
N SER A 33 0.22 19.61 7.60
CA SER A 33 -0.16 18.66 6.55
C SER A 33 0.40 19.08 5.18
N ALA A 34 0.27 20.36 4.81
CA ALA A 34 0.83 20.90 3.57
C ALA A 34 2.37 20.74 3.52
N LYS A 35 3.05 20.95 4.64
CA LYS A 35 4.49 20.69 4.74
C LYS A 35 4.82 19.21 4.56
N GLU A 36 4.03 18.31 5.16
CA GLU A 36 4.24 16.86 5.10
C GLU A 36 3.98 16.31 3.68
N LEU A 37 2.81 16.58 3.09
CA LEU A 37 2.44 16.11 1.75
C LEU A 37 3.23 16.79 0.63
N GLY A 38 3.81 17.95 0.92
CA GLY A 38 4.65 18.70 0.01
C GLY A 38 6.09 18.21 -0.13
N LYS A 39 6.47 17.11 0.52
CA LYS A 39 7.81 16.51 0.43
C LYS A 39 8.02 15.79 -0.91
N ASN A 40 9.28 15.69 -1.33
CA ASN A 40 9.70 14.90 -2.48
C ASN A 40 9.96 13.43 -2.08
N ASP A 41 8.94 12.76 -1.57
CA ASP A 41 9.01 11.36 -1.10
C ASP A 41 8.88 10.34 -2.24
N ALA A 42 8.81 9.05 -1.89
CA ALA A 42 8.80 7.95 -2.86
C ALA A 42 7.64 8.04 -3.87
N PHE A 43 6.46 8.46 -3.42
CA PHE A 43 5.30 8.69 -4.29
C PHE A 43 5.55 9.87 -5.23
N MET A 44 5.90 11.05 -4.70
CA MET A 44 6.13 12.27 -5.50
C MET A 44 7.23 12.09 -6.56
N ARG A 45 8.25 11.28 -6.25
CA ARG A 45 9.32 10.98 -7.22
C ARG A 45 8.85 10.13 -8.39
N ARG A 46 7.85 9.27 -8.20
CA ARG A 46 7.42 8.28 -9.20
C ARG A 46 6.18 8.66 -10.00
N LEU A 47 5.52 9.76 -9.65
CA LEU A 47 4.41 10.29 -10.44
C LEU A 47 4.81 10.46 -11.91
N SER A 48 3.99 9.90 -12.78
CA SER A 48 4.03 10.13 -14.22
C SER A 48 3.40 11.49 -14.57
N GLN A 49 3.44 11.82 -15.85
CA GLN A 49 2.73 12.97 -16.37
C GLN A 49 1.21 12.82 -16.22
N PHE A 50 0.65 11.66 -16.61
CA PHE A 50 -0.77 11.37 -16.47
C PHE A 50 -1.24 11.39 -15.01
N ASP A 51 -0.43 10.89 -14.07
CA ASP A 51 -0.74 10.92 -12.63
C ASP A 51 -1.08 12.34 -12.15
N MET A 52 -0.26 13.32 -12.57
CA MET A 52 -0.41 14.72 -12.18
C MET A 52 -1.59 15.38 -12.91
N GLU A 53 -1.72 15.16 -14.22
CA GLU A 53 -2.83 15.67 -15.04
C GLU A 53 -4.19 15.19 -14.51
N ALA A 54 -4.34 13.88 -14.28
CA ALA A 54 -5.61 13.30 -13.89
C ALA A 54 -6.04 13.67 -12.48
N ARG A 55 -5.09 13.79 -11.54
CA ARG A 55 -5.37 14.27 -10.17
C ARG A 55 -5.68 15.76 -10.14
N MET A 56 -5.05 16.56 -11.01
CA MET A 56 -5.37 17.99 -11.14
C MET A 56 -6.56 18.27 -12.06
N LYS A 57 -7.04 17.26 -12.79
CA LYS A 57 -8.12 17.32 -13.78
C LYS A 57 -7.86 18.38 -14.85
N THR A 58 -6.70 18.29 -15.48
CA THR A 58 -6.24 19.24 -16.50
C THR A 58 -5.56 18.53 -17.66
N GLU A 59 -5.67 19.11 -18.85
CA GLU A 59 -4.94 18.72 -20.08
C GLU A 59 -3.59 19.45 -20.20
N ASP A 60 -3.34 20.42 -19.33
CA ASP A 60 -2.07 21.15 -19.29
C ASP A 60 -0.94 20.22 -18.86
N HIS A 61 0.25 20.42 -19.44
CA HIS A 61 1.45 19.75 -18.96
C HIS A 61 1.82 20.28 -17.57
N ILE A 62 1.99 19.38 -16.60
CA ILE A 62 2.16 19.71 -15.17
C ILE A 62 3.55 19.34 -14.69
N ILE A 63 4.23 20.29 -14.07
CA ILE A 63 5.50 20.01 -13.39
C ILE A 63 5.29 19.72 -11.90
N LYS A 64 6.15 18.89 -11.31
CA LYS A 64 6.08 18.49 -9.89
C LYS A 64 5.91 19.67 -8.89
N PRO A 65 6.55 20.85 -9.06
CA PRO A 65 6.28 22.01 -8.21
C PRO A 65 4.81 22.47 -8.19
N GLU A 66 4.13 22.42 -9.33
CA GLU A 66 2.71 22.80 -9.46
C GLU A 66 1.80 21.77 -8.82
N PHE A 67 2.05 20.48 -9.10
CA PHE A 67 1.33 19.39 -8.45
C PHE A 67 1.46 19.44 -6.92
N ARG A 68 2.67 19.70 -6.40
CA ARG A 68 2.87 19.90 -4.94
C ARG A 68 2.07 21.08 -4.40
N ARG A 69 1.93 22.17 -5.16
CA ARG A 69 1.12 23.33 -4.75
C ARG A 69 -0.36 22.95 -4.67
N PHE A 70 -0.85 22.19 -5.65
CA PHE A 70 -2.21 21.66 -5.68
C PHE A 70 -2.49 20.75 -4.47
N VAL A 71 -1.63 19.76 -4.18
CA VAL A 71 -1.78 18.89 -3.01
C VAL A 71 -1.81 19.71 -1.71
N ARG A 72 -0.91 20.69 -1.56
CA ARG A 72 -0.84 21.57 -0.38
C ARG A 72 -2.11 22.40 -0.20
N ALA A 73 -2.73 22.85 -1.28
CA ALA A 73 -3.95 23.65 -1.23
C ALA A 73 -5.19 22.84 -0.79
N ASN A 74 -5.12 21.51 -0.83
CA ASN A 74 -6.22 20.61 -0.49
C ASN A 74 -6.18 20.07 0.95
N THR A 75 -5.23 20.52 1.79
CA THR A 75 -5.19 20.12 3.21
C THR A 75 -6.16 20.94 4.05
N LEU A 76 -6.79 20.31 5.05
CA LEU A 76 -7.79 20.91 5.92
C LEU A 76 -7.37 20.85 7.39
N ASP A 77 -7.91 21.77 8.18
CA ASP A 77 -7.82 21.69 9.65
C ASP A 77 -8.88 20.72 10.19
N TRP A 78 -8.48 19.98 11.21
CA TRP A 78 -9.36 19.12 12.00
C TRP A 78 -10.18 19.93 12.99
N THR A 79 -11.48 19.69 13.07
CA THR A 79 -12.31 20.14 14.20
C THR A 79 -12.12 19.20 15.41
N ALA A 80 -12.59 19.63 16.58
CA ALA A 80 -12.58 18.76 17.77
C ALA A 80 -13.44 17.50 17.57
N GLU A 81 -14.57 17.63 16.88
CA GLU A 81 -15.46 16.52 16.55
C GLU A 81 -14.78 15.51 15.62
N ASP A 82 -14.11 15.99 14.57
CA ASP A 82 -13.40 15.12 13.63
C ASP A 82 -12.34 14.27 14.35
N LYS A 83 -11.56 14.89 15.25
CA LYS A 83 -10.53 14.19 16.04
C LYS A 83 -11.15 13.14 16.94
N ALA A 84 -12.25 13.48 17.61
CA ALA A 84 -12.96 12.55 18.49
C ALA A 84 -13.50 11.33 17.72
N LYS A 85 -14.09 11.53 16.53
CA LYS A 85 -14.56 10.43 15.67
C LYS A 85 -13.42 9.47 15.32
N VAL A 86 -12.29 9.98 14.82
CA VAL A 86 -11.14 9.14 14.44
C VAL A 86 -10.52 8.46 15.67
N GLN A 87 -10.41 9.17 16.79
CA GLN A 87 -9.84 8.62 18.02
C GLN A 87 -10.69 7.48 18.59
N ASP A 88 -12.02 7.57 18.54
CA ASP A 88 -12.90 6.49 18.99
C ASP A 88 -12.75 5.24 18.11
N VAL A 89 -12.75 5.41 16.79
CA VAL A 89 -12.50 4.32 15.84
C VAL A 89 -11.16 3.65 16.12
N TYR A 90 -10.10 4.44 16.30
CA TYR A 90 -8.77 3.92 16.57
C TYR A 90 -8.69 3.19 17.92
N THR A 91 -9.29 3.73 18.98
CA THR A 91 -9.35 3.08 20.30
C THR A 91 -10.03 1.71 20.23
N ASN A 92 -11.07 1.60 19.41
CA ASN A 92 -11.75 0.32 19.17
C ASN A 92 -10.91 -0.66 18.33
N LEU A 93 -10.10 -0.15 17.41
CA LEU A 93 -9.19 -0.95 16.59
C LEU A 93 -7.95 -1.43 17.38
N GLN A 94 -7.43 -0.61 18.30
CA GLN A 94 -6.29 -0.94 19.15
C GLN A 94 -6.48 -2.25 19.93
N LYS A 95 -7.71 -2.55 20.37
CA LYS A 95 -8.05 -3.80 21.07
C LYS A 95 -7.82 -5.06 20.21
N GLU A 96 -7.93 -4.92 18.89
CA GLU A 96 -7.70 -6.02 17.94
C GLU A 96 -6.24 -6.04 17.49
N LEU A 97 -5.65 -4.87 17.22
CA LEU A 97 -4.23 -4.74 16.88
C LEU A 97 -3.33 -5.31 17.98
N SER A 98 -3.64 -5.06 19.25
CA SER A 98 -2.83 -5.48 20.40
C SER A 98 -2.74 -7.00 20.60
N LYS A 99 -3.50 -7.78 19.83
CA LYS A 99 -3.44 -9.25 19.87
C LYS A 99 -2.31 -9.82 19.04
N TYR A 100 -1.70 -8.99 18.21
CA TYR A 100 -0.62 -9.36 17.32
C TYR A 100 0.63 -8.57 17.70
N PRO A 101 1.83 -9.17 17.62
CA PRO A 101 3.09 -8.47 17.83
C PRO A 101 3.46 -7.53 16.66
N LEU A 102 2.62 -6.53 16.38
CA LEU A 102 2.85 -5.56 15.30
C LEU A 102 3.86 -4.47 15.74
N ASP A 103 5.03 -4.41 15.11
CA ASP A 103 5.99 -3.30 15.26
C ASP A 103 5.52 -2.06 14.47
N LEU A 104 4.56 -1.37 15.07
CA LEU A 104 4.00 -0.11 14.57
C LEU A 104 4.83 1.08 15.10
N PRO A 105 4.84 2.23 14.39
CA PRO A 105 5.57 3.39 14.87
C PRO A 105 4.92 3.97 16.13
N LYS A 106 5.72 4.60 17.00
CA LYS A 106 5.19 5.29 18.19
C LYS A 106 4.13 6.36 17.88
N GLU A 107 4.17 6.93 16.69
CA GLU A 107 3.25 7.96 16.23
C GLU A 107 2.76 7.62 14.82
N ILE A 108 1.45 7.73 14.61
CA ILE A 108 0.80 7.79 13.30
C ILE A 108 0.26 9.20 13.10
N LYS A 109 0.67 9.85 12.01
CA LYS A 109 0.18 11.19 11.67
C LYS A 109 -1.17 11.08 10.99
N MET A 110 -2.13 11.89 11.42
CA MET A 110 -3.44 12.00 10.78
C MET A 110 -3.52 13.31 9.99
N ILE A 111 -3.78 13.22 8.69
CA ILE A 111 -3.92 14.35 7.78
C ILE A 111 -5.34 14.34 7.21
N LEU A 112 -6.00 15.51 7.22
CA LEU A 112 -7.32 15.69 6.63
C LEU A 112 -7.19 16.48 5.33
N THR A 113 -7.89 16.04 4.28
CA THR A 113 -7.92 16.73 2.98
C THR A 113 -9.33 16.89 2.42
N THR A 114 -9.45 17.69 1.35
CA THR A 114 -10.68 17.80 0.56
C THR A 114 -10.96 16.52 -0.23
N GLY A 115 -9.93 15.73 -0.54
CA GLY A 115 -9.97 14.54 -1.37
C GLY A 115 -9.82 14.79 -2.86
N LYS A 116 -9.72 16.05 -3.30
CA LYS A 116 -9.48 16.37 -4.71
C LYS A 116 -8.11 15.92 -5.18
N GLU A 117 -7.15 15.80 -4.28
CA GLU A 117 -5.77 15.45 -4.60
C GLU A 117 -5.55 13.98 -4.95
N GLU A 118 -6.44 13.08 -4.51
CA GLU A 118 -6.28 11.63 -4.65
C GLU A 118 -7.63 10.93 -4.94
N GLY A 119 -8.47 11.54 -5.78
CA GLY A 119 -9.70 10.91 -6.27
C GLY A 119 -10.67 10.48 -5.17
N THR A 120 -10.64 11.17 -4.03
CA THR A 120 -11.37 10.86 -2.79
C THR A 120 -11.00 9.53 -2.10
N ALA A 121 -9.93 8.84 -2.50
CA ALA A 121 -9.48 7.62 -1.85
C ALA A 121 -8.65 7.93 -0.61
N ALA A 122 -8.84 7.18 0.48
CA ALA A 122 -7.91 7.21 1.61
C ALA A 122 -6.60 6.57 1.18
N TYR A 123 -5.49 7.00 1.78
CA TYR A 123 -4.16 6.49 1.45
C TYR A 123 -3.17 6.81 2.56
N THR A 124 -1.99 6.20 2.48
CA THR A 124 -0.85 6.54 3.34
C THR A 124 0.35 7.08 2.58
N ARG A 125 1.11 7.95 3.25
CA ARG A 125 2.44 8.37 2.82
C ARG A 125 3.38 8.37 4.02
N GLY A 126 4.38 7.49 3.99
CA GLY A 126 5.30 7.30 5.11
C GLY A 126 4.58 6.74 6.34
N LYS A 127 4.49 7.54 7.41
CA LYS A 127 3.77 7.20 8.66
C LYS A 127 2.47 8.00 8.83
N ALA A 128 2.00 8.62 7.76
CA ALA A 128 0.77 9.41 7.77
C ALA A 128 -0.36 8.63 7.11
N ILE A 129 -1.53 8.64 7.75
CA ILE A 129 -2.81 8.28 7.15
C ILE A 129 -3.47 9.58 6.69
N ILE A 130 -3.85 9.62 5.41
CA ILE A 130 -4.54 10.74 4.80
C ILE A 130 -6.00 10.35 4.63
N LEU A 131 -6.88 11.06 5.32
CA LEU A 131 -8.32 10.89 5.22
C LEU A 131 -8.94 12.09 4.51
N GLN A 132 -9.93 11.83 3.68
CA GLN A 132 -10.73 12.87 3.04
C GLN A 132 -11.92 13.20 3.94
N ARG A 133 -12.36 14.47 3.90
CA ARG A 133 -13.49 14.96 4.71
C ARG A 133 -14.71 14.05 4.66
N ASN A 134 -15.05 13.53 3.48
CA ASN A 134 -16.22 12.65 3.30
C ASN A 134 -16.08 11.27 3.97
N LYS A 135 -14.85 10.82 4.31
CA LYS A 135 -14.64 9.53 5.00
C LYS A 135 -15.04 9.56 6.47
N LEU A 136 -15.07 10.74 7.09
CA LEU A 136 -15.38 10.89 8.51
C LEU A 136 -16.84 10.51 8.84
N GLU A 137 -17.73 10.52 7.85
CA GLU A 137 -19.15 10.23 8.03
C GLU A 137 -19.52 8.77 7.72
N LEU A 138 -18.52 7.90 7.52
CA LEU A 138 -18.73 6.52 7.05
C LEU A 138 -18.94 5.48 8.17
N GLY A 139 -18.93 5.88 9.45
CA GLY A 139 -19.21 4.98 10.58
C GLY A 139 -18.31 3.74 10.59
N ILE A 140 -18.89 2.54 10.49
CA ILE A 140 -18.13 1.27 10.51
C ILE A 140 -17.11 1.16 9.37
N GLU A 141 -17.40 1.76 8.22
CA GLU A 141 -16.51 1.75 7.06
C GLU A 141 -15.25 2.59 7.33
N LEU A 142 -15.33 3.63 8.17
CA LEU A 142 -14.14 4.37 8.63
C LEU A 142 -13.21 3.46 9.45
N LYS A 143 -13.75 2.52 10.24
CA LYS A 143 -12.94 1.53 10.95
C LYS A 143 -12.24 0.56 9.98
N ARG A 144 -12.92 0.12 8.93
CA ARG A 144 -12.31 -0.72 7.89
C ARG A 144 -11.17 0.02 7.18
N ILE A 145 -11.42 1.28 6.77
CA ILE A 145 -10.40 2.15 6.18
C ILE A 145 -9.21 2.30 7.13
N MET A 146 -9.42 2.68 8.39
CA MET A 146 -8.31 2.83 9.35
C MET A 146 -7.48 1.56 9.52
N ALA A 147 -8.11 0.37 9.54
CA ALA A 147 -7.37 -0.89 9.60
C ALA A 147 -6.55 -1.14 8.32
N HIS A 148 -7.14 -0.89 7.15
CA HIS A 148 -6.48 -0.97 5.86
C HIS A 148 -5.25 -0.03 5.79
N GLU A 149 -5.42 1.24 6.15
CA GLU A 149 -4.33 2.23 6.13
C GLU A 149 -3.21 1.92 7.15
N ILE A 150 -3.55 1.36 8.32
CA ILE A 150 -2.54 0.92 9.30
C ILE A 150 -1.70 -0.23 8.76
N PHE A 151 -2.28 -1.12 7.96
CA PHE A 151 -1.54 -2.20 7.31
C PHE A 151 -0.41 -1.66 6.43
N HIS A 152 -0.69 -0.64 5.61
CA HIS A 152 0.32 0.00 4.76
C HIS A 152 1.49 0.60 5.56
N ILE A 153 1.20 1.20 6.71
CA ILE A 153 2.25 1.71 7.60
C ILE A 153 3.07 0.55 8.18
N TYR A 154 2.41 -0.54 8.58
CA TYR A 154 3.07 -1.72 9.12
C TYR A 154 4.03 -2.35 8.12
N THR A 155 3.55 -2.73 6.93
CA THR A 155 4.36 -3.40 5.89
C THR A 155 5.52 -2.52 5.42
N ARG A 156 5.30 -1.20 5.31
CA ARG A 156 6.34 -0.24 4.93
C ARG A 156 7.50 -0.15 5.92
N LEU A 157 7.25 -0.40 7.21
CA LEU A 157 8.29 -0.38 8.25
C LEU A 157 8.89 -1.77 8.51
N ASN A 158 8.27 -2.82 7.99
CA ASN A 158 8.61 -4.22 8.28
C ASN A 158 8.77 -5.01 6.97
N SER A 159 9.81 -4.73 6.19
CA SER A 159 10.00 -5.31 4.85
C SER A 159 10.06 -6.85 4.85
N ALA A 160 10.73 -7.46 5.82
CA ALA A 160 10.78 -8.93 5.93
C ALA A 160 9.38 -9.52 6.14
N LYS A 161 8.55 -8.88 6.98
CA LYS A 161 7.17 -9.34 7.20
C LYS A 161 6.28 -9.05 5.99
N LYS A 162 6.49 -7.92 5.29
CA LYS A 162 5.86 -7.64 4.00
C LYS A 162 6.14 -8.78 3.02
N ASP A 163 7.39 -9.22 2.90
CA ASP A 163 7.78 -10.32 2.02
C ASP A 163 7.08 -11.62 2.39
N GLU A 164 7.05 -12.00 3.67
CA GLU A 164 6.32 -13.18 4.14
C GLU A 164 4.82 -13.11 3.79
N LEU A 165 4.19 -11.96 4.01
CA LEU A 165 2.77 -11.74 3.73
C LEU A 165 2.48 -11.80 2.22
N TYR A 166 3.33 -11.19 1.38
CA TYR A 166 3.19 -11.22 -0.07
C TYR A 166 3.39 -12.63 -0.64
N GLN A 167 4.39 -13.36 -0.13
CA GLN A 167 4.63 -14.75 -0.51
C GLN A 167 3.44 -15.65 -0.14
N SER A 168 2.73 -15.35 0.95
CA SER A 168 1.54 -16.09 1.36
C SER A 168 0.37 -16.02 0.37
N ILE A 169 0.41 -15.06 -0.56
CA ILE A 169 -0.54 -14.91 -1.68
C ILE A 169 0.14 -15.03 -3.05
N GLY A 170 1.32 -15.65 -3.11
CA GLY A 170 1.99 -16.02 -4.37
C GLY A 170 2.96 -14.98 -4.95
N PHE A 171 3.09 -13.80 -4.34
CA PHE A 171 3.97 -12.75 -4.83
C PHE A 171 5.40 -12.90 -4.27
N GLN A 172 6.40 -12.65 -5.12
CA GLN A 172 7.81 -12.67 -4.74
C GLN A 172 8.47 -11.35 -5.11
N HIS A 173 9.38 -10.89 -4.26
CA HIS A 173 10.16 -9.70 -4.52
C HIS A 173 11.14 -9.96 -5.66
N VAL A 174 11.11 -9.11 -6.68
CA VAL A 174 11.91 -9.21 -7.90
C VAL A 174 12.82 -7.99 -8.12
N GLY A 175 12.75 -7.00 -7.22
CA GLY A 175 13.40 -5.70 -7.40
C GLY A 175 12.56 -4.77 -8.28
N GLU A 176 12.84 -3.47 -8.23
CA GLU A 176 12.08 -2.47 -9.00
C GLU A 176 12.31 -2.67 -10.50
N ILE A 177 11.23 -2.86 -11.24
CA ILE A 177 11.24 -3.00 -12.70
C ILE A 177 10.62 -1.72 -13.30
N GLU A 178 11.36 -1.08 -14.21
CA GLU A 178 10.89 0.10 -14.91
C GLU A 178 9.70 -0.22 -15.83
N PHE A 179 8.85 0.78 -16.07
CA PHE A 179 7.73 0.61 -17.00
C PHE A 179 8.26 0.60 -18.45
N PRO A 180 7.58 -0.09 -19.37
CA PRO A 180 7.83 0.09 -20.80
C PRO A 180 7.75 1.57 -21.16
N ASP A 181 8.70 2.05 -21.98
CA ASP A 181 8.88 3.47 -22.31
C ASP A 181 7.56 4.13 -22.78
N ASP A 182 6.83 3.44 -23.67
CA ASP A 182 5.53 3.89 -24.21
C ASP A 182 4.41 4.04 -23.16
N LEU A 183 4.62 3.51 -21.94
CA LEU A 183 3.67 3.55 -20.83
C LEU A 183 4.15 4.37 -19.64
N GLU A 184 5.41 4.81 -19.60
CA GLU A 184 5.98 5.49 -18.43
C GLU A 184 5.17 6.75 -18.07
N ASP A 185 4.88 7.59 -19.07
CA ASP A 185 4.09 8.83 -18.91
C ASP A 185 2.62 8.57 -18.55
N ARG A 186 2.13 7.35 -18.78
CA ARG A 186 0.74 6.93 -18.55
C ARG A 186 0.56 6.14 -17.27
N LYS A 187 1.66 5.80 -16.57
CA LYS A 187 1.61 5.04 -15.31
C LYS A 187 0.68 5.72 -14.31
N ILE A 188 -0.08 4.93 -13.57
CA ILE A 188 -0.88 5.41 -12.43
C ILE A 188 -0.24 4.89 -11.15
N THR A 189 0.32 5.79 -10.36
CA THR A 189 1.07 5.43 -9.15
C THR A 189 0.13 5.29 -7.95
N ASN A 190 0.21 4.16 -7.24
CA ASN A 190 -0.43 3.96 -5.95
C ASN A 190 0.43 4.62 -4.83
N PRO A 191 -0.08 5.56 -4.03
CA PRO A 191 0.68 6.15 -2.92
C PRO A 191 1.09 5.13 -1.83
N ASP A 192 0.32 4.07 -1.63
CA ASP A 192 0.55 3.07 -0.58
C ASP A 192 1.67 2.10 -0.93
N ALA A 193 1.74 1.72 -2.21
CA ALA A 193 2.82 0.92 -2.79
C ALA A 193 3.30 1.55 -4.11
N PRO A 194 4.16 2.59 -4.05
CA PRO A 194 4.54 3.36 -5.23
C PRO A 194 5.61 2.67 -6.10
N VAL A 195 6.10 1.49 -5.70
CA VAL A 195 7.18 0.76 -6.36
C VAL A 195 6.61 -0.52 -6.95
N ASN A 196 6.99 -0.84 -8.19
CA ASN A 196 6.63 -2.11 -8.83
C ASN A 196 7.81 -3.07 -8.67
N ASP A 197 7.80 -3.84 -7.58
CA ASP A 197 8.93 -4.67 -7.15
C ASP A 197 8.57 -6.11 -6.80
N TYR A 198 7.34 -6.55 -7.10
CA TYR A 198 6.88 -7.93 -6.88
C TYR A 198 6.21 -8.52 -8.12
N ALA A 199 6.46 -9.80 -8.37
CA ALA A 199 5.79 -10.57 -9.40
C ALA A 199 5.12 -11.81 -8.82
N ILE A 200 4.06 -12.29 -9.47
CA ILE A 200 3.37 -13.53 -9.14
C ILE A 200 3.63 -14.58 -10.23
N LYS A 201 3.79 -15.85 -9.83
CA LYS A 201 3.90 -16.95 -10.79
C LYS A 201 2.52 -17.46 -11.16
N VAL A 202 2.19 -17.45 -12.45
CA VAL A 202 0.85 -17.73 -12.97
C VAL A 202 0.91 -18.47 -14.30
N GLY A 203 -0.19 -19.08 -14.70
CA GLY A 203 -0.31 -19.73 -16.00
C GLY A 203 -0.70 -18.74 -17.11
N LEU A 204 -0.02 -18.81 -18.25
CA LEU A 204 -0.36 -18.10 -19.49
C LEU A 204 -0.16 -19.07 -20.67
N ASN A 205 -1.21 -19.31 -21.46
CA ASN A 205 -1.15 -20.22 -22.63
C ASN A 205 -0.54 -21.61 -22.36
N ASN A 206 -0.87 -22.21 -21.21
CA ASN A 206 -0.34 -23.49 -20.70
C ASN A 206 1.14 -23.47 -20.25
N GLU A 207 1.79 -22.31 -20.22
CA GLU A 207 3.12 -22.13 -19.64
C GLU A 207 3.04 -21.41 -18.31
N GLN A 208 4.07 -21.57 -17.48
CA GLN A 208 4.20 -20.82 -16.22
C GLN A 208 5.08 -19.60 -16.46
N VAL A 209 4.55 -18.42 -16.15
CA VAL A 209 5.25 -17.13 -16.30
C VAL A 209 5.27 -16.39 -14.98
N TRP A 210 6.27 -15.50 -14.82
CA TRP A 210 6.24 -14.49 -13.77
C TRP A 210 5.62 -13.22 -14.32
N ALA A 211 4.69 -12.66 -13.55
CA ALA A 211 3.86 -11.56 -14.00
C ALA A 211 3.83 -10.46 -12.93
N MET A 212 4.31 -9.26 -13.26
CA MET A 212 4.27 -8.09 -12.39
C MET A 212 3.00 -7.27 -12.66
N PRO A 213 2.18 -6.95 -11.65
CA PRO A 213 1.03 -6.08 -11.85
C PRO A 213 1.48 -4.67 -12.24
N ILE A 214 0.84 -4.09 -13.26
CA ILE A 214 1.10 -2.73 -13.72
C ILE A 214 -0.20 -1.95 -13.86
N LEU A 215 -0.14 -0.68 -13.48
CA LEU A 215 -1.24 0.27 -13.52
C LEU A 215 -0.90 1.42 -14.46
N TYR A 216 -1.72 1.63 -15.49
CA TYR A 216 -1.54 2.74 -16.42
C TYR A 216 -2.89 3.22 -16.94
N SER A 217 -2.90 4.42 -17.52
CA SER A 217 -4.09 4.99 -18.12
C SER A 217 -4.36 4.41 -19.50
N VAL A 218 -5.63 4.09 -19.78
CA VAL A 218 -6.09 3.79 -21.14
C VAL A 218 -5.87 4.96 -22.11
N SER A 219 -5.80 6.18 -21.60
CA SER A 219 -5.60 7.42 -22.36
C SER A 219 -4.16 7.91 -22.20
N GLU A 220 -3.61 8.56 -23.23
CA GLU A 220 -2.27 9.18 -23.16
C GLU A 220 -2.26 10.42 -22.25
N LYS A 221 -3.36 11.17 -22.22
CA LYS A 221 -3.55 12.38 -21.41
C LYS A 221 -4.89 12.35 -20.71
N TYR A 222 -5.06 13.18 -19.68
CA TYR A 222 -6.38 13.40 -19.09
C TYR A 222 -7.34 14.00 -20.13
N ASP A 223 -8.58 13.50 -20.20
CA ASP A 223 -9.59 13.96 -21.16
C ASP A 223 -10.66 14.78 -20.42
N LEU A 224 -10.72 16.09 -20.66
CA LEU A 224 -11.69 16.97 -19.99
C LEU A 224 -13.13 16.64 -20.34
N LYS A 225 -13.40 16.11 -21.55
CA LYS A 225 -14.76 15.74 -21.98
C LYS A 225 -15.22 14.46 -21.29
N LYS A 226 -14.34 13.47 -21.15
CA LYS A 226 -14.62 12.27 -20.37
C LYS A 226 -14.71 12.59 -18.87
N GLY A 227 -13.84 13.46 -18.38
CA GLY A 227 -13.80 13.92 -16.99
C GLY A 227 -13.60 12.78 -15.99
N GLY A 228 -14.04 13.01 -14.75
CA GLY A 228 -13.98 12.01 -13.67
C GLY A 228 -12.61 11.87 -13.00
N GLU A 229 -12.49 10.86 -12.12
CA GLU A 229 -11.25 10.56 -11.40
C GLU A 229 -10.33 9.64 -12.22
N PHE A 230 -9.04 9.59 -11.86
CA PHE A 230 -8.05 8.72 -12.53
C PHE A 230 -8.46 7.23 -12.53
N PHE A 231 -9.25 6.77 -11.56
CA PHE A 231 -9.84 5.43 -11.55
C PHE A 231 -10.63 5.09 -12.82
N ASN A 232 -11.27 6.08 -13.46
CA ASN A 232 -12.04 5.89 -14.70
C ASN A 232 -11.15 5.65 -15.94
N TYR A 233 -9.84 5.84 -15.79
CA TYR A 233 -8.84 5.66 -16.83
C TYR A 233 -7.96 4.43 -16.57
N LEU A 234 -7.97 3.91 -15.33
CA LEU A 234 -7.11 2.86 -14.86
C LEU A 234 -7.26 1.56 -15.67
N GLN A 235 -6.15 1.09 -16.22
CA GLN A 235 -5.94 -0.27 -16.70
C GLN A 235 -5.13 -1.01 -15.66
N PHE A 236 -5.64 -2.17 -15.23
CA PHE A 236 -4.91 -3.13 -14.44
C PHE A 236 -4.52 -4.31 -15.33
N LYS A 237 -3.22 -4.43 -15.60
CA LYS A 237 -2.64 -5.48 -16.44
C LYS A 237 -1.45 -6.09 -15.72
N PHE A 238 -0.84 -7.07 -16.37
CA PHE A 238 0.40 -7.67 -15.92
C PHE A 238 1.46 -7.62 -17.01
N LEU A 239 2.67 -7.23 -16.65
CA LEU A 239 3.87 -7.35 -17.48
C LEU A 239 4.54 -8.69 -17.19
N VAL A 240 4.77 -9.49 -18.22
CA VAL A 240 5.54 -10.73 -18.06
C VAL A 240 7.01 -10.37 -17.90
N VAL A 241 7.62 -10.88 -16.84
CA VAL A 241 9.00 -10.61 -16.46
C VAL A 241 9.76 -11.92 -16.30
N ALA A 242 11.09 -11.87 -16.40
CA ALA A 242 11.96 -13.01 -16.25
C ALA A 242 13.24 -12.62 -15.52
N ASP A 243 13.77 -13.57 -14.76
CA ASP A 243 15.09 -13.45 -14.14
C ASP A 243 16.19 -13.70 -15.20
N LYS A 244 17.01 -12.67 -15.47
CA LYS A 244 18.21 -12.76 -16.30
C LYS A 244 19.44 -12.63 -15.40
N ASN A 245 19.89 -13.75 -14.83
CA ASN A 245 21.09 -13.87 -13.98
C ASN A 245 21.05 -13.06 -12.67
N GLY A 246 19.90 -13.04 -11.99
CA GLY A 246 19.66 -12.31 -10.74
C GLY A 246 19.09 -10.91 -10.94
N GLU A 247 18.91 -10.49 -12.20
CA GLU A 247 18.29 -9.21 -12.56
C GLU A 247 16.96 -9.48 -13.28
N TRP A 248 15.87 -9.08 -12.65
CA TRP A 248 14.54 -9.26 -13.23
C TRP A 248 14.23 -8.17 -14.23
N THR A 249 13.77 -8.56 -15.40
CA THR A 249 13.49 -7.64 -16.51
C THR A 249 12.47 -8.26 -17.48
N TYR A 250 12.16 -7.57 -18.56
CA TYR A 250 11.32 -8.04 -19.67
C TYR A 250 12.06 -7.86 -21.00
N ASP A 251 11.40 -8.16 -22.11
CA ASP A 251 11.88 -7.81 -23.45
C ASP A 251 11.31 -6.45 -23.81
N ASP A 252 12.18 -5.44 -23.92
CA ASP A 252 11.78 -4.05 -24.14
C ASP A 252 11.35 -3.79 -25.59
N ASP A 253 11.89 -4.56 -26.55
CA ASP A 253 11.48 -4.48 -27.94
C ASP A 253 10.06 -5.07 -28.15
N GLU A 254 9.69 -6.07 -27.34
CA GLU A 254 8.39 -6.75 -27.40
C GLU A 254 7.80 -7.05 -26.00
N PRO A 255 7.35 -6.02 -25.24
CA PRO A 255 6.83 -6.22 -23.89
C PRO A 255 5.52 -7.00 -23.91
N VAL A 256 5.49 -8.14 -23.20
CA VAL A 256 4.29 -8.98 -23.10
C VAL A 256 3.41 -8.47 -21.95
N ILE A 257 2.39 -7.69 -22.31
CA ILE A 257 1.39 -7.16 -21.37
C ILE A 257 0.06 -7.89 -21.54
N VAL A 258 -0.47 -8.43 -20.45
CA VAL A 258 -1.67 -9.28 -20.48
C VAL A 258 -2.73 -8.84 -19.48
N ASP A 259 -3.99 -9.09 -19.85
CA ASP A 259 -5.11 -9.00 -18.93
C ASP A 259 -5.02 -10.05 -17.84
N ARG A 260 -5.39 -9.67 -16.60
CA ARG A 260 -5.61 -10.60 -15.48
C ARG A 260 -6.45 -11.81 -15.90
N ALA A 261 -7.47 -11.60 -16.74
CA ALA A 261 -8.37 -12.68 -17.18
C ALA A 261 -7.69 -13.77 -18.02
N LYS A 262 -6.50 -13.50 -18.58
CA LYS A 262 -5.70 -14.50 -19.30
C LYS A 262 -4.76 -15.29 -18.38
N LEU A 263 -4.62 -14.88 -17.12
CA LEU A 263 -3.72 -15.47 -16.14
C LEU A 263 -4.46 -16.50 -15.28
N THR A 264 -4.17 -17.77 -15.48
CA THR A 264 -4.71 -18.86 -14.65
C THR A 264 -3.88 -19.03 -13.37
N GLY A 265 -4.49 -19.54 -12.30
CA GLY A 265 -3.79 -19.72 -11.02
C GLY A 265 -3.69 -18.45 -10.16
N PHE A 266 -4.18 -17.30 -10.63
CA PHE A 266 -4.13 -16.04 -9.88
C PHE A 266 -5.03 -16.08 -8.64
N PHE A 267 -6.33 -16.34 -8.82
CA PHE A 267 -7.30 -16.34 -7.71
C PHE A 267 -7.13 -17.52 -6.76
N GLU A 268 -6.55 -18.62 -7.23
CA GLU A 268 -6.16 -19.76 -6.41
C GLU A 268 -5.07 -19.38 -5.38
N GLN A 269 -4.24 -18.38 -5.68
CA GLN A 269 -3.17 -17.89 -4.79
C GLN A 269 -3.66 -16.74 -3.90
N VAL A 270 -4.29 -15.73 -4.49
CA VAL A 270 -4.66 -14.50 -3.78
C VAL A 270 -6.01 -14.57 -3.05
N GLY A 271 -6.84 -15.57 -3.39
CA GLY A 271 -8.20 -15.71 -2.89
C GLY A 271 -9.18 -14.69 -3.47
N THR A 272 -10.40 -14.65 -2.93
CA THR A 272 -11.52 -13.86 -3.48
C THR A 272 -12.23 -13.00 -2.42
N ASN A 273 -11.51 -12.61 -1.35
CA ASN A 273 -12.04 -11.76 -0.28
C ASN A 273 -12.27 -10.30 -0.68
N THR A 274 -11.58 -9.81 -1.72
CA THR A 274 -11.71 -8.45 -2.22
C THR A 274 -11.69 -8.42 -3.75
N ASN A 275 -12.34 -7.41 -4.32
CA ASN A 275 -12.21 -7.06 -5.72
C ASN A 275 -11.12 -6.01 -5.97
N TYR A 276 -10.52 -5.45 -4.92
CA TYR A 276 -9.46 -4.46 -5.00
C TYR A 276 -8.09 -5.11 -5.20
N ILE A 277 -7.96 -5.76 -6.35
CA ILE A 277 -6.84 -6.67 -6.68
C ILE A 277 -5.68 -5.97 -7.41
N ILE A 278 -5.68 -4.64 -7.47
CA ILE A 278 -4.79 -3.86 -8.33
C ILE A 278 -3.31 -3.94 -7.91
N HIS A 279 -3.03 -4.36 -6.69
CA HIS A 279 -1.68 -4.56 -6.15
C HIS A 279 -1.75 -5.57 -4.98
N PRO A 280 -0.71 -6.41 -4.73
CA PRO A 280 -0.68 -7.32 -3.57
C PRO A 280 -0.85 -6.59 -2.22
N GLU A 281 -0.31 -5.37 -2.12
CA GLU A 281 -0.52 -4.50 -0.96
C GLU A 281 -2.01 -4.29 -0.65
N GLU A 282 -2.82 -3.97 -1.66
CA GLU A 282 -4.26 -3.70 -1.50
C GLU A 282 -5.04 -4.95 -1.14
N ILE A 283 -4.68 -6.08 -1.77
CA ILE A 283 -5.28 -7.39 -1.47
C ILE A 283 -5.06 -7.70 0.01
N LEU A 284 -3.83 -7.56 0.50
CA LEU A 284 -3.50 -7.87 1.89
C LEU A 284 -4.04 -6.82 2.86
N ALA A 285 -4.08 -5.54 2.51
CA ALA A 285 -4.66 -4.50 3.35
C ALA A 285 -6.16 -4.73 3.61
N ASP A 286 -6.91 -5.14 2.59
CA ASP A 286 -8.32 -5.52 2.74
C ASP A 286 -8.48 -6.79 3.59
N ASN A 287 -7.66 -7.81 3.37
CA ASN A 287 -7.67 -9.02 4.19
C ASN A 287 -7.32 -8.72 5.67
N PHE A 288 -6.36 -7.82 5.91
CA PHE A 288 -6.01 -7.36 7.25
C PHE A 288 -7.16 -6.60 7.89
N ALA A 289 -7.85 -5.74 7.15
CA ALA A 289 -9.04 -5.05 7.64
C ALA A 289 -10.15 -6.04 8.01
N LEU A 290 -10.41 -7.06 7.18
CA LEU A 290 -11.38 -8.13 7.51
C LEU A 290 -10.99 -8.87 8.80
N LEU A 291 -9.69 -9.18 8.99
CA LEU A 291 -9.17 -9.80 10.20
C LEU A 291 -9.39 -8.91 11.43
N MET A 292 -9.05 -7.62 11.34
CA MET A 292 -9.22 -6.66 12.44
C MET A 292 -10.69 -6.39 12.78
N LEU A 293 -11.59 -6.47 11.80
CA LEU A 293 -13.02 -6.28 12.01
C LEU A 293 -13.72 -7.56 12.50
N ARG A 294 -13.01 -8.70 12.53
CA ARG A 294 -13.57 -10.04 12.80
C ARG A 294 -14.78 -10.34 11.92
N SER A 295 -14.65 -10.04 10.62
CA SER A 295 -15.73 -10.27 9.66
C SER A 295 -16.20 -11.73 9.72
N PRO A 296 -17.49 -12.00 9.94
CA PRO A 296 -17.98 -13.34 10.25
C PRO A 296 -18.02 -14.27 9.05
N VAL A 297 -18.04 -13.71 7.83
CA VAL A 297 -18.07 -14.45 6.56
C VAL A 297 -17.10 -13.80 5.60
N VAL A 298 -16.18 -14.61 5.08
CA VAL A 298 -15.19 -14.24 4.05
C VAL A 298 -15.13 -15.37 3.03
N ASN A 299 -14.87 -15.05 1.76
CA ASN A 299 -14.89 -16.03 0.66
C ASN A 299 -13.70 -17.00 0.68
N SER A 300 -12.55 -16.50 1.15
CA SER A 300 -11.25 -17.16 1.20
C SER A 300 -10.70 -17.11 2.64
N PRO A 301 -11.29 -17.86 3.60
CA PRO A 301 -10.83 -17.88 4.98
C PRO A 301 -9.36 -18.32 5.13
N GLU A 302 -8.88 -19.18 4.23
CA GLU A 302 -7.50 -19.65 4.20
C GLU A 302 -6.47 -18.52 4.03
N VAL A 303 -6.82 -17.43 3.32
CA VAL A 303 -5.95 -16.25 3.19
C VAL A 303 -5.82 -15.53 4.53
N ILE A 304 -6.94 -15.37 5.25
CA ILE A 304 -6.97 -14.76 6.57
C ILE A 304 -6.19 -15.59 7.58
N GLU A 305 -6.32 -16.92 7.56
CA GLU A 305 -5.57 -17.80 8.47
C GLU A 305 -4.07 -17.80 8.20
N ARG A 306 -3.62 -17.78 6.93
CA ARG A 306 -2.19 -17.62 6.59
C ARG A 306 -1.65 -16.28 7.10
N MET A 307 -2.36 -15.19 6.85
CA MET A 307 -1.99 -13.86 7.35
C MET A 307 -1.90 -13.85 8.87
N LYS A 308 -2.91 -14.39 9.56
CA LYS A 308 -2.93 -14.47 11.02
C LYS A 308 -1.73 -15.26 11.56
N ALA A 309 -1.38 -16.39 10.93
CA ALA A 309 -0.23 -17.20 11.33
C ALA A 309 1.10 -16.43 11.18
N ILE A 310 1.24 -15.60 10.14
CA ILE A 310 2.42 -14.77 9.90
C ILE A 310 2.50 -13.60 10.89
N LEU A 311 1.37 -12.93 11.14
CA LEU A 311 1.29 -11.79 12.06
C LEU A 311 1.41 -12.18 13.54
N SER A 312 1.25 -13.47 13.87
CA SER A 312 1.34 -13.99 15.25
C SER A 312 2.77 -14.37 15.65
N GLN A 313 3.72 -14.27 14.73
CA GLN A 313 5.15 -14.54 14.93
C GLN A 313 5.90 -13.24 15.20
#